data_AF-A0A511HI32-F1
#
_entry.id   AF-A0A511HI32-F1
#
_cell.length_a   1.000
_cell.length_b   1.000
_cell.length_c   1.000
_cell.angle_alpha   90.00
_cell.angle_beta   90.00
_cell.angle_gamma   90.00
#
_symmetry.space_group_name_H-M   'P 1'
#
loop_
_entity.id
_entity.type
_entity.pdbx_description
1 polymer ?
#
loop_
_entity_poly.entity_id
_entity_poly.type
_entity_poly.pdbx_seq_one_letter_code
_entity_poly.pdbx_strand_id
1 'polypeptide(L)'
;MRGAKSWQGLQLYTVGHSTRTLDELIALLRPFGVSTVADIRTIPRSRHNPQFEREALRSALRRHHLRYVHLPALGGLRHARGDSPNAGWRNASFRGYADYMLTGEFESGLAELRELVVEGTVALMCAEAVPWRCHRSLVADALTVRGAQVEHITSRTRSTPHRMTDFAHVDGTRLTYPAGLGSSLDTRAPFHLEATVRVLQRRPTNLVDVWEDGRYLRALTVSDGLVLVEVSNQGTMDAPQVRFRVLAGDDSRGAHAEIARVLRRGLGLDVDPEPLDRLLQAERKLGPIARALRGMRPPRFPSLFETFANVIPFQQVSLDAGVAVVRRLVARFGRSLPHEGQERYAFPTAAAIAEARLDAIRSCGLSARKAEALRAAAAAIQAGDVTEAMLSQMSSAEAMRMLTGLRGIGPWSAALVLLRGFGRLDVFPEGDVGVIRGLSGLMDVEPGPALERLIRRFGELRGYLYFCSLGSALLARGLIHAADAGPRRSLMSALEAHD
;
A
#
# COMPACT_ATOMS: atom_id res chain seq x y z
N MET A 1 -27.20 -32.79 22.53
CA MET A 1 -26.11 -31.79 22.36
C MET A 1 -26.07 -30.93 23.63
N ARG A 2 -25.07 -31.08 24.49
CA ARG A 2 -24.90 -30.22 25.69
C ARG A 2 -24.53 -28.82 25.19
N GLY A 3 -25.30 -27.79 25.59
CA GLY A 3 -25.06 -26.41 25.18
C GLY A 3 -23.63 -25.98 25.51
N ALA A 4 -22.98 -25.27 24.59
CA ALA A 4 -21.64 -24.74 24.80
C ALA A 4 -21.63 -23.86 26.07
N LYS A 5 -20.78 -24.19 27.05
CA LYS A 5 -20.70 -23.45 28.31
C LYS A 5 -20.16 -22.03 28.04
N SER A 6 -20.86 -20.99 28.52
CA SER A 6 -20.52 -19.59 28.25
C SER A 6 -19.20 -19.14 28.89
N TRP A 7 -18.49 -18.23 28.22
CA TRP A 7 -17.31 -17.50 28.71
C TRP A 7 -17.64 -16.08 29.18
N GLN A 8 -18.89 -15.62 28.99
CA GLN A 8 -19.30 -14.28 29.37
C GLN A 8 -19.08 -14.03 30.86
N GLY A 9 -18.44 -12.90 31.17
CA GLY A 9 -18.18 -12.47 32.54
C GLY A 9 -17.01 -13.19 33.23
N LEU A 10 -16.33 -14.13 32.55
CA LEU A 10 -15.11 -14.73 33.07
C LEU A 10 -13.91 -13.80 32.81
N GLN A 11 -13.00 -13.70 33.78
CA GLN A 11 -11.76 -12.93 33.66
C GLN A 11 -10.56 -13.85 33.83
N LEU A 12 -9.51 -13.62 33.04
CA LEU A 12 -8.23 -14.28 33.20
C LEU A 12 -7.05 -13.40 32.79
N TYR A 13 -5.88 -13.78 33.27
CA TYR A 13 -4.64 -13.07 33.00
C TYR A 13 -3.74 -13.84 32.03
N THR A 14 -2.78 -13.15 31.44
CA THR A 14 -1.66 -13.79 30.74
C THR A 14 -0.33 -13.22 31.26
N VAL A 15 0.72 -14.04 31.23
CA VAL A 15 2.06 -13.64 31.66
C VAL A 15 3.12 -14.33 30.79
N GLY A 16 4.26 -13.66 30.62
CA GLY A 16 5.45 -14.21 29.98
C GLY A 16 6.55 -14.43 30.99
N HIS A 17 7.16 -15.62 31.06
CA HIS A 17 8.25 -15.83 32.01
C HIS A 17 9.57 -15.18 31.55
N SER A 18 9.86 -15.14 30.24
CA SER A 18 11.11 -14.59 29.69
C SER A 18 12.33 -15.20 30.39
N THR A 19 13.32 -14.38 30.76
CA THR A 19 14.51 -14.75 31.54
C THR A 19 14.38 -14.42 33.03
N ARG A 20 13.15 -14.25 33.53
CA ARG A 20 12.91 -13.88 34.94
C ARG A 20 13.35 -14.96 35.91
N THR A 21 13.61 -14.57 37.15
CA THR A 21 13.67 -15.53 38.26
C THR A 21 12.27 -16.04 38.61
N LEU A 22 12.21 -17.13 39.35
CA LEU A 22 10.94 -17.66 39.84
C LEU A 22 10.26 -16.66 40.80
N ASP A 23 11.02 -16.04 41.68
CA ASP A 23 10.51 -15.06 42.65
C ASP A 23 9.91 -13.84 41.95
N GLU A 24 10.54 -13.38 40.86
CA GLU A 24 10.01 -12.30 40.02
C GLU A 24 8.68 -12.70 39.37
N LEU A 25 8.57 -13.92 38.82
CA LEU A 25 7.31 -14.40 38.25
C LEU A 25 6.21 -14.46 39.32
N ILE A 26 6.50 -15.01 40.49
CA ILE A 26 5.52 -15.10 41.60
C ILE A 26 5.12 -13.70 42.08
N ALA A 27 6.08 -12.78 42.17
CA ALA A 27 5.82 -11.39 42.55
C ALA A 27 4.95 -10.63 41.54
N LEU A 28 4.95 -11.04 40.26
CA LEU A 28 4.03 -10.53 39.24
C LEU A 28 2.62 -11.11 39.39
N LEU A 29 2.49 -12.37 39.81
CA LEU A 29 1.19 -13.06 39.87
C LEU A 29 0.37 -12.70 41.10
N ARG A 30 1.03 -12.56 42.27
CA ARG A 30 0.35 -12.32 43.56
C ARG A 30 -0.60 -11.11 43.59
N PRO A 31 -0.22 -9.92 43.08
CA PRO A 31 -1.08 -8.73 43.16
C PRO A 31 -2.40 -8.87 42.40
N PHE A 32 -2.45 -9.75 41.41
CA PHE A 32 -3.65 -10.02 40.60
C PHE A 32 -4.47 -11.21 41.14
N GLY A 33 -4.13 -11.72 42.34
CA GLY A 33 -4.87 -12.80 42.98
C GLY A 33 -4.85 -14.12 42.20
N VAL A 34 -3.85 -14.33 41.33
CA VAL A 34 -3.72 -15.56 40.54
C VAL A 34 -3.52 -16.74 41.48
N SER A 35 -4.35 -17.78 41.34
CA SER A 35 -4.26 -19.04 42.09
C SER A 35 -3.73 -20.19 41.23
N THR A 36 -3.88 -20.11 39.90
CA THR A 36 -3.47 -21.15 38.96
C THR A 36 -2.65 -20.58 37.81
N VAL A 37 -1.49 -21.18 37.54
CA VAL A 37 -0.68 -20.94 36.35
C VAL A 37 -0.96 -22.03 35.33
N ALA A 38 -1.57 -21.63 34.22
CA ALA A 38 -1.84 -22.50 33.07
C ALA A 38 -0.72 -22.33 32.04
N ASP A 39 0.20 -23.28 31.98
CA ASP A 39 1.33 -23.29 31.07
C ASP A 39 0.92 -23.77 29.68
N ILE A 40 1.01 -22.88 28.69
CA ILE A 40 0.65 -23.16 27.29
C ILE A 40 1.90 -23.31 26.41
N ARG A 41 3.03 -23.75 26.97
CA ARG A 41 4.22 -24.12 26.19
C ARG A 41 4.08 -25.56 25.72
N THR A 42 4.30 -25.80 24.43
CA THR A 42 4.31 -27.17 23.86
C THR A 42 5.40 -28.02 24.51
N ILE A 43 6.58 -27.42 24.75
CA ILE A 43 7.72 -28.07 25.37
C ILE A 43 8.18 -27.19 26.56
N PRO A 44 7.71 -27.45 27.79
CA PRO A 44 8.12 -26.71 28.99
C PRO A 44 9.49 -27.19 29.50
N ARG A 45 10.52 -27.10 28.66
CA ARG A 45 11.92 -27.44 28.97
C ARG A 45 12.87 -26.40 28.38
N SER A 46 13.91 -26.03 29.13
CA SER A 46 14.90 -25.06 28.65
C SER A 46 16.22 -25.19 29.41
N ARG A 47 17.32 -25.38 28.69
CA ARG A 47 18.67 -25.36 29.27
C ARG A 47 19.06 -23.98 29.82
N HIS A 48 18.55 -22.90 29.23
CA HIS A 48 18.85 -21.53 29.64
C HIS A 48 18.01 -21.06 30.83
N ASN A 49 16.81 -21.61 30.98
CA ASN A 49 15.89 -21.27 32.08
C ASN A 49 15.39 -22.54 32.77
N PRO A 50 16.27 -23.33 33.43
CA PRO A 50 15.92 -24.61 34.05
C PRO A 50 14.88 -24.45 35.17
N GLN A 51 14.80 -23.27 35.81
CA GLN A 51 13.79 -22.95 36.82
C GLN A 51 12.34 -23.00 36.31
N PHE A 52 12.15 -22.86 34.98
CA PHE A 52 10.84 -22.96 34.35
C PHE A 52 10.61 -24.33 33.67
N GLU A 53 11.43 -25.34 33.96
CA GLU A 53 11.10 -26.71 33.57
C GLU A 53 9.88 -27.23 34.32
N ARG A 54 9.09 -28.08 33.67
CA ARG A 54 7.78 -28.52 34.18
C ARG A 54 7.78 -28.94 35.67
N GLU A 55 8.65 -29.87 36.06
CA GLU A 55 8.64 -30.40 37.44
C GLU A 55 9.23 -29.42 38.45
N ALA A 56 10.25 -28.65 38.06
CA ALA A 56 10.83 -27.59 38.88
C ALA A 56 9.81 -26.49 39.15
N LEU A 57 9.16 -26.01 38.08
CA LEU A 57 8.13 -24.97 38.15
C LEU A 57 6.91 -25.43 38.95
N ARG A 58 6.41 -26.65 38.71
CA ARG A 58 5.31 -27.24 39.47
C ARG A 58 5.62 -27.29 40.96
N SER A 59 6.79 -27.83 41.31
CA SER A 59 7.22 -27.95 42.71
C SER A 59 7.35 -26.59 43.38
N ALA A 60 7.88 -25.62 42.65
CA ALA A 60 8.12 -24.31 43.19
C ALA A 60 6.81 -23.51 43.36
N LEU A 61 5.94 -23.48 42.36
CA LEU A 61 4.60 -22.88 42.47
C LEU A 61 3.80 -23.47 43.64
N ARG A 62 3.88 -24.80 43.85
CA ARG A 62 3.23 -25.47 45.00
C ARG A 62 3.70 -24.92 46.34
N ARG A 63 5.00 -24.63 46.51
CA ARG A 63 5.55 -24.01 47.74
C ARG A 63 5.00 -22.60 47.99
N HIS A 64 4.52 -21.93 46.95
CA HIS A 64 3.91 -20.61 47.04
C HIS A 64 2.39 -20.65 46.93
N HIS A 65 1.77 -21.83 47.13
CA HIS A 65 0.33 -22.06 47.08
C HIS A 65 -0.31 -21.72 45.72
N LEU A 66 0.45 -21.84 44.63
CA LEU A 66 -0.02 -21.69 43.26
C LEU A 66 -0.15 -23.07 42.61
N ARG A 67 -1.31 -23.34 41.99
CA ARG A 67 -1.53 -24.56 41.21
C ARG A 67 -0.85 -24.43 39.85
N TYR A 68 -0.20 -25.50 39.39
CA TYR A 68 0.38 -25.58 38.05
C TYR A 68 -0.42 -26.57 37.20
N VAL A 69 -0.87 -26.13 36.03
CA VAL A 69 -1.53 -26.98 35.03
C VAL A 69 -0.84 -26.79 33.68
N HIS A 70 -0.55 -27.87 32.96
CA HIS A 70 0.08 -27.83 31.65
C HIS A 70 -0.99 -28.11 30.58
N LEU A 71 -1.20 -27.16 29.67
CA LEU A 71 -2.19 -27.22 28.59
C LEU A 71 -1.50 -27.25 27.21
N PRO A 72 -0.91 -28.39 26.80
CA PRO A 72 -0.19 -28.49 25.53
C PRO A 72 -1.09 -28.30 24.30
N ALA A 73 -2.40 -28.53 24.43
CA ALA A 73 -3.39 -28.24 23.39
C ALA A 73 -3.52 -26.74 23.08
N LEU A 74 -3.08 -25.85 23.98
CA LEU A 74 -2.95 -24.41 23.69
C LEU A 74 -1.49 -24.03 23.34
N GLY A 75 -0.63 -25.03 23.14
CA GLY A 75 0.78 -24.92 22.83
C GLY A 75 1.09 -24.47 21.40
N GLY A 76 2.12 -23.61 21.28
CA GLY A 76 2.70 -23.15 20.01
C GLY A 76 3.38 -24.26 19.18
N LEU A 77 4.33 -23.87 18.32
CA LEU A 77 5.06 -24.78 17.41
C LEU A 77 4.12 -25.54 16.46
N ARG A 78 3.23 -24.80 15.79
CA ARG A 78 2.27 -25.34 14.81
C ARG A 78 2.71 -24.94 13.40
N HIS A 79 2.43 -25.79 12.42
CA HIS A 79 2.83 -25.59 11.03
C HIS A 79 1.68 -25.04 10.19
N ALA A 80 1.99 -24.08 9.33
CA ALA A 80 1.04 -23.52 8.39
C ALA A 80 0.69 -24.54 7.30
N ARG A 81 -0.58 -24.52 6.88
CA ARG A 81 -1.06 -25.28 5.73
C ARG A 81 -0.84 -24.47 4.45
N GLY A 82 -0.68 -25.14 3.31
CA GLY A 82 -0.51 -24.47 2.01
C GLY A 82 -1.73 -23.66 1.59
N ASP A 83 -2.92 -24.07 2.02
CA ASP A 83 -4.22 -23.45 1.77
C ASP A 83 -4.74 -22.64 2.97
N SER A 84 -3.82 -22.14 3.82
CA SER A 84 -4.16 -21.42 5.06
C SER A 84 -5.15 -20.27 4.81
N PRO A 85 -6.32 -20.25 5.47
CA PRO A 85 -7.24 -19.11 5.44
C PRO A 85 -6.70 -17.91 6.24
N ASN A 86 -5.60 -18.10 6.96
CA ASN A 86 -5.00 -17.12 7.87
C ASN A 86 -3.86 -16.36 7.20
N ALA A 87 -4.02 -16.06 5.91
CA ALA A 87 -2.97 -15.53 5.07
C ALA A 87 -2.46 -14.13 5.50
N GLY A 88 -3.18 -13.43 6.37
CA GLY A 88 -2.79 -12.13 6.94
C GLY A 88 -1.57 -12.21 7.85
N TRP A 89 -1.33 -13.36 8.48
CA TRP A 89 -0.12 -13.56 9.31
C TRP A 89 1.11 -13.82 8.43
N ARG A 90 1.95 -12.80 8.19
CA ARG A 90 3.19 -12.96 7.42
C ARG A 90 4.14 -13.99 8.04
N ASN A 91 4.24 -14.02 9.37
CA ASN A 91 5.06 -14.99 10.10
C ASN A 91 4.45 -16.40 10.01
N ALA A 92 5.23 -17.36 9.49
CA ALA A 92 4.76 -18.73 9.26
C ALA A 92 4.33 -19.46 10.55
N SER A 93 4.94 -19.16 11.70
CA SER A 93 4.56 -19.77 12.98
C SER A 93 3.22 -19.25 13.50
N PHE A 94 2.97 -17.94 13.36
CA PHE A 94 1.67 -17.34 13.70
C PHE A 94 0.56 -17.83 12.78
N ARG A 95 0.85 -17.91 11.48
CA ARG A 95 -0.05 -18.50 10.47
C ARG A 95 -0.39 -19.94 10.81
N GLY A 96 0.62 -20.76 11.12
CA GLY A 96 0.42 -22.16 11.52
C GLY A 96 -0.35 -22.32 12.82
N TYR A 97 -0.15 -21.42 13.79
CA TYR A 97 -0.96 -21.42 15.01
C TYR A 97 -2.41 -21.04 14.73
N ALA A 98 -2.66 -20.02 13.92
CA ALA A 98 -4.01 -19.63 13.51
C ALA A 98 -4.73 -20.75 12.73
N ASP A 99 -4.02 -21.53 11.90
CA ASP A 99 -4.58 -22.71 11.24
C ASP A 99 -4.96 -23.80 12.26
N TYR A 100 -4.11 -24.01 13.27
CA TYR A 100 -4.36 -24.94 14.35
C TYR A 100 -5.57 -24.56 15.21
N MET A 101 -5.83 -23.26 15.41
CA MET A 101 -7.02 -22.78 16.14
C MET A 101 -8.35 -23.21 15.50
N LEU A 102 -8.34 -23.63 14.24
CA LEU A 102 -9.52 -24.13 13.53
C LEU A 102 -9.79 -25.62 13.80
N THR A 103 -8.99 -26.27 14.65
CA THR A 103 -9.09 -27.71 14.94
C THR A 103 -9.88 -28.00 16.22
N GLY A 104 -10.45 -29.19 16.33
CA GLY A 104 -11.12 -29.63 17.56
C GLY A 104 -10.18 -29.83 18.76
N GLU A 105 -8.88 -30.03 18.52
CA GLU A 105 -7.86 -30.14 19.59
C GLU A 105 -7.72 -28.81 20.32
N PHE A 106 -7.69 -27.69 19.58
CA PHE A 106 -7.67 -26.35 20.17
C PHE A 106 -8.92 -26.06 20.99
N GLU A 107 -10.11 -26.39 20.46
CA GLU A 107 -11.38 -26.23 21.19
C GLU A 107 -11.40 -27.06 22.48
N SER A 108 -10.83 -28.27 22.45
CA SER A 108 -10.70 -29.11 23.65
C SER A 108 -9.79 -28.47 24.69
N GLY A 109 -8.67 -27.86 24.26
CA GLY A 109 -7.79 -27.09 25.14
C GLY A 109 -8.47 -25.87 25.77
N LEU A 110 -9.32 -25.16 25.02
CA LEU A 110 -10.13 -24.06 25.57
C LEU A 110 -11.16 -24.58 26.59
N ALA A 111 -11.80 -25.71 26.33
CA ALA A 111 -12.75 -26.31 27.28
C ALA A 111 -12.07 -26.67 28.61
N GLU A 112 -10.87 -27.25 28.58
CA GLU A 112 -10.08 -27.54 29.78
C GLU A 112 -9.68 -26.26 30.53
N LEU A 113 -9.19 -25.25 29.81
CA LEU A 113 -8.88 -23.93 30.39
C LEU A 113 -10.09 -23.31 31.08
N ARG A 114 -11.27 -23.44 30.50
CA ARG A 114 -12.50 -22.86 31.05
C ARG A 114 -12.81 -23.40 32.44
N GLU A 115 -12.66 -24.71 32.66
CA GLU A 115 -12.93 -25.30 33.98
C GLU A 115 -11.96 -24.75 35.03
N LEU A 116 -10.69 -24.52 34.66
CA LEU A 116 -9.72 -23.87 35.56
C LEU A 116 -10.11 -22.43 35.91
N VAL A 117 -10.59 -21.66 34.92
CA VAL A 117 -11.01 -20.25 35.13
C VAL A 117 -12.26 -20.15 36.00
N VAL A 118 -13.15 -21.15 35.95
CA VAL A 118 -14.32 -21.22 36.84
C VAL A 118 -13.93 -21.57 38.28
N GLU A 119 -12.87 -22.36 38.48
CA GLU A 119 -12.36 -22.72 39.81
C GLU A 119 -11.61 -21.56 40.50
N GLY A 120 -11.07 -20.61 39.74
CA GLY A 120 -10.41 -19.42 40.30
C GLY A 120 -9.58 -18.63 39.28
N THR A 121 -8.81 -17.68 39.77
CA THR A 121 -8.03 -16.76 38.92
C THR A 121 -6.86 -17.47 38.24
N VAL A 122 -6.89 -17.54 36.91
CA VAL A 122 -5.87 -18.19 36.08
C VAL A 122 -4.97 -17.17 35.40
N ALA A 123 -3.67 -17.46 35.32
CA ALA A 123 -2.74 -16.81 34.41
C ALA A 123 -2.22 -17.79 33.34
N LEU A 124 -2.50 -17.50 32.06
CA LEU A 124 -1.91 -18.19 30.92
C LEU A 124 -0.44 -17.80 30.75
N MET A 125 0.47 -18.77 30.84
CA MET A 125 1.91 -18.55 30.79
C MET A 125 2.54 -19.05 29.49
N CYS A 126 3.36 -18.20 28.85
CA CYS A 126 4.27 -18.61 27.78
C CYS A 126 5.72 -18.13 28.06
N ALA A 127 6.66 -18.48 27.17
CA ALA A 127 8.08 -18.14 27.33
C ALA A 127 8.43 -16.70 26.97
N GLU A 128 7.78 -16.14 25.95
CA GLU A 128 8.05 -14.77 25.46
C GLU A 128 7.60 -13.71 26.48
N ALA A 129 8.33 -12.61 26.63
CA ALA A 129 7.99 -11.54 27.57
C ALA A 129 6.71 -10.81 27.15
N VAL A 130 6.58 -10.47 25.87
CA VAL A 130 5.54 -9.58 25.35
C VAL A 130 4.45 -10.33 24.57
N PRO A 131 3.15 -10.04 24.79
CA PRO A 131 2.08 -10.85 24.23
C PRO A 131 2.05 -10.81 22.70
N TRP A 132 2.33 -9.67 22.06
CA TRP A 132 2.27 -9.49 20.59
C TRP A 132 3.36 -10.26 19.80
N ARG A 133 4.33 -10.89 20.48
CA ARG A 133 5.33 -11.77 19.86
C ARG A 133 5.12 -13.25 20.19
N CYS A 134 4.08 -13.58 20.96
CA CYS A 134 3.78 -14.95 21.39
C CYS A 134 2.43 -15.42 20.84
N HIS A 135 2.27 -16.72 20.62
CA HIS A 135 0.98 -17.31 20.27
C HIS A 135 -0.12 -17.07 21.32
N ARG A 136 0.26 -16.70 22.56
CA ARG A 136 -0.70 -16.37 23.61
C ARG A 136 -1.62 -15.21 23.25
N SER A 137 -1.22 -14.31 22.34
CA SER A 137 -2.14 -13.26 21.86
C SER A 137 -3.27 -13.86 21.02
N LEU A 138 -3.00 -14.88 20.22
CA LEU A 138 -4.02 -15.58 19.41
C LEU A 138 -4.98 -16.39 20.29
N VAL A 139 -4.49 -16.96 21.39
CA VAL A 139 -5.36 -17.57 22.42
C VAL A 139 -6.25 -16.50 23.07
N ALA A 140 -5.68 -15.34 23.38
CA ALA A 140 -6.42 -14.22 23.95
C ALA A 140 -7.49 -13.67 22.97
N ASP A 141 -7.20 -13.62 21.67
CA ASP A 141 -8.19 -13.27 20.65
C ASP A 141 -9.38 -14.25 20.70
N ALA A 142 -9.10 -15.57 20.71
CA ALA A 142 -10.14 -16.60 20.75
C ALA A 142 -11.02 -16.56 22.00
N LEU A 143 -10.43 -16.23 23.16
CA LEU A 143 -11.13 -16.08 24.43
C LEU A 143 -12.00 -14.81 24.45
N THR A 144 -11.48 -13.71 23.91
CA THR A 144 -12.18 -12.42 23.82
C THR A 144 -13.41 -12.53 22.92
N VAL A 145 -13.28 -13.20 21.76
CA VAL A 145 -14.41 -13.51 20.86
C VAL A 145 -15.51 -14.30 21.55
N ARG A 146 -15.15 -15.15 22.52
CA ARG A 146 -16.11 -15.95 23.31
C ARG A 146 -16.72 -15.16 24.48
N GLY A 147 -16.25 -13.94 24.76
CA GLY A 147 -16.79 -13.06 25.80
C GLY A 147 -16.00 -13.05 27.11
N ALA A 148 -14.82 -13.67 27.17
CA ALA A 148 -13.94 -13.57 28.34
C ALA A 148 -13.18 -12.23 28.35
N GLN A 149 -12.93 -11.69 29.55
CA GLN A 149 -12.05 -10.54 29.74
C GLN A 149 -10.61 -11.03 29.93
N VAL A 150 -9.75 -10.73 28.97
CA VAL A 150 -8.33 -11.13 29.01
C VAL A 150 -7.46 -9.92 29.30
N GLU A 151 -6.59 -10.04 30.30
CA GLU A 151 -5.62 -9.01 30.66
C GLU A 151 -4.18 -9.51 30.63
N HIS A 152 -3.26 -8.69 30.13
CA HIS A 152 -1.83 -9.02 30.10
C HIS A 152 -1.11 -8.39 31.31
N ILE A 153 -0.55 -9.19 32.20
CA ILE A 153 0.26 -8.70 33.32
C ILE A 153 1.57 -8.14 32.75
N THR A 154 1.78 -6.83 32.89
CA THR A 154 2.98 -6.14 32.38
C THR A 154 3.95 -5.76 33.50
N SER A 155 3.46 -5.62 34.72
CA SER A 155 4.26 -5.33 35.91
C SER A 155 3.51 -5.74 37.19
N ARG A 156 4.15 -5.60 38.36
CA ARG A 156 3.56 -5.95 39.66
C ARG A 156 2.32 -5.13 40.02
N THR A 157 2.08 -4.01 39.35
CA THR A 157 0.98 -3.09 39.65
C THR A 157 0.10 -2.79 38.44
N ARG A 158 0.42 -3.33 37.26
CA ARG A 158 -0.31 -3.03 36.02
C ARG A 158 -0.55 -4.26 35.17
N SER A 159 -1.78 -4.37 34.73
CA SER A 159 -2.20 -5.19 33.61
C SER A 159 -2.75 -4.30 32.49
N THR A 160 -2.76 -4.81 31.27
CA THR A 160 -3.33 -4.12 30.11
C THR A 160 -4.39 -5.01 29.47
N PRO A 161 -5.61 -4.50 29.22
CA PRO A 161 -6.63 -5.25 28.49
C PRO A 161 -6.10 -5.74 27.15
N HIS A 162 -6.45 -6.98 26.80
CA HIS A 162 -6.14 -7.52 25.49
C HIS A 162 -6.87 -6.71 24.41
N ARG A 163 -6.15 -6.39 23.34
CA ARG A 163 -6.74 -5.82 22.13
C ARG A 163 -6.73 -6.89 21.06
N MET A 164 -7.90 -7.09 20.47
CA MET A 164 -8.07 -7.99 19.34
C MET A 164 -7.10 -7.62 18.21
N THR A 165 -6.56 -8.62 17.52
CA THR A 165 -5.79 -8.42 16.30
C THR A 165 -6.66 -7.70 15.25
N ASP A 166 -6.21 -6.55 14.73
CA ASP A 166 -7.03 -5.63 13.90
C ASP A 166 -7.59 -6.24 12.61
N PHE A 167 -6.90 -7.22 12.03
CA PHE A 167 -7.31 -7.93 10.81
C PHE A 167 -7.94 -9.30 11.07
N ALA A 168 -8.30 -9.59 12.32
CA ALA A 168 -9.04 -10.80 12.66
C ALA A 168 -10.48 -10.72 12.12
N HIS A 169 -10.93 -11.81 11.53
CA HIS A 169 -12.28 -12.01 11.04
C HIS A 169 -13.01 -13.01 11.93
N VAL A 170 -14.15 -12.58 12.49
CA VAL A 170 -14.94 -13.33 13.45
C VAL A 170 -16.20 -13.86 12.78
N ASP A 171 -16.42 -15.17 12.84
CA ASP A 171 -17.66 -15.83 12.41
C ASP A 171 -18.17 -16.72 13.55
N GLY A 172 -19.11 -16.20 14.35
CA GLY A 172 -19.51 -16.82 15.62
C GLY A 172 -18.33 -16.91 16.59
N THR A 173 -17.94 -18.12 16.98
CA THR A 173 -16.74 -18.39 17.80
C THR A 173 -15.50 -18.73 16.98
N ARG A 174 -15.65 -18.86 15.65
CA ARG A 174 -14.56 -19.18 14.74
C ARG A 174 -13.80 -17.90 14.40
N LEU A 175 -12.48 -17.99 14.51
CA LEU A 175 -11.58 -16.88 14.26
C LEU A 175 -10.64 -17.21 13.11
N THR A 176 -10.62 -16.36 12.08
CA THR A 176 -9.65 -16.43 10.99
C THR A 176 -8.92 -15.10 10.85
N TYR A 177 -7.79 -15.10 10.17
CA TYR A 177 -6.96 -13.91 9.95
C TYR A 177 -6.65 -13.79 8.46
N PRO A 178 -7.68 -13.57 7.62
CA PRO A 178 -7.49 -13.49 6.19
C PRO A 178 -6.50 -12.36 5.88
N ALA A 179 -5.76 -12.49 4.78
CA ALA A 179 -5.07 -11.33 4.24
C ALA A 179 -6.16 -10.29 3.97
N GLY A 180 -6.17 -9.19 4.72
CA GLY A 180 -7.18 -8.15 4.58
C GLY A 180 -7.33 -7.85 3.10
N LEU A 181 -8.55 -7.93 2.56
CA LEU A 181 -8.75 -7.90 1.11
C LEU A 181 -8.15 -6.64 0.48
N GLY A 182 -7.87 -5.61 1.28
CA GLY A 182 -7.46 -4.30 0.85
C GLY A 182 -8.69 -3.44 0.64
N SER A 183 -8.56 -2.15 0.91
CA SER A 183 -9.61 -1.17 0.69
C SER A 183 -9.88 -1.07 -0.83
N SER A 184 -11.16 -1.11 -1.22
CA SER A 184 -11.54 -1.09 -2.64
C SER A 184 -11.34 0.28 -3.25
N LEU A 185 -10.95 0.31 -4.53
CA LEU A 185 -10.95 1.49 -5.38
C LEU A 185 -11.93 1.25 -6.52
N ASP A 186 -13.15 1.79 -6.38
CA ASP A 186 -14.18 1.62 -7.39
C ASP A 186 -13.74 2.20 -8.73
N THR A 187 -13.82 1.38 -9.78
CA THR A 187 -13.48 1.78 -11.14
C THR A 187 -14.42 1.10 -12.12
N ARG A 188 -14.70 1.78 -13.23
CA ARG A 188 -15.49 1.22 -14.33
C ARG A 188 -14.60 0.37 -15.23
N ALA A 189 -15.18 -0.69 -15.80
CA ALA A 189 -14.56 -1.50 -16.85
C ALA A 189 -14.57 -0.76 -18.21
N PRO A 190 -13.64 -1.07 -19.12
CA PRO A 190 -12.43 -1.86 -18.92
C PRO A 190 -11.35 -1.09 -18.15
N PHE A 191 -10.52 -1.76 -17.35
CA PHE A 191 -9.38 -1.14 -16.65
C PHE A 191 -8.08 -1.95 -16.71
N HIS A 192 -7.04 -1.35 -17.29
CA HIS A 192 -5.71 -1.93 -17.44
C HIS A 192 -4.73 -1.24 -16.49
N LEU A 193 -4.55 -1.84 -15.30
CA LEU A 193 -3.73 -1.26 -14.23
C LEU A 193 -2.27 -1.07 -14.65
N GLU A 194 -1.64 -2.11 -15.24
CA GLU A 194 -0.24 -2.02 -15.68
C GLU A 194 0.00 -0.88 -16.66
N ALA A 195 -0.75 -0.83 -17.77
CA ALA A 195 -0.59 0.21 -18.78
C ALA A 195 -0.77 1.61 -18.17
N THR A 196 -1.77 1.79 -17.31
CA THR A 196 -2.04 3.05 -16.59
C THR A 196 -0.84 3.45 -15.72
N VAL A 197 -0.37 2.54 -14.86
CA VAL A 197 0.73 2.82 -13.94
C VAL A 197 2.04 3.04 -14.69
N ARG A 198 2.31 2.29 -15.75
CA ARG A 198 3.56 2.40 -16.51
C ARG A 198 3.63 3.69 -17.32
N VAL A 199 2.49 4.21 -17.79
CA VAL A 199 2.41 5.57 -18.36
C VAL A 199 2.69 6.63 -17.31
N LEU A 200 2.23 6.44 -16.06
CA LEU A 200 2.57 7.32 -14.94
C LEU A 200 4.07 7.23 -14.58
N GLN A 201 4.60 6.01 -14.49
CA GLN A 201 5.96 5.68 -14.11
C GLN A 201 7.00 6.19 -15.12
N ARG A 202 6.70 6.08 -16.43
CA ARG A 202 7.55 6.41 -17.60
C ARG A 202 8.79 5.52 -17.76
N ARG A 203 9.53 5.25 -16.67
CA ARG A 203 10.76 4.45 -16.64
C ARG A 203 10.86 3.60 -15.37
N PRO A 204 11.41 2.37 -15.43
CA PRO A 204 11.63 1.54 -14.24
C PRO A 204 12.52 2.18 -13.16
N THR A 205 13.31 3.20 -13.50
CA THR A 205 14.16 3.95 -12.56
C THR A 205 13.41 4.99 -11.71
N ASN A 206 12.10 5.15 -11.90
CA ASN A 206 11.26 6.01 -11.08
C ASN A 206 11.20 5.47 -9.64
N LEU A 207 11.52 6.33 -8.66
CA LEU A 207 11.59 5.95 -7.24
C LEU A 207 10.24 6.02 -6.51
N VAL A 208 9.24 6.69 -7.10
CA VAL A 208 7.94 6.95 -6.47
C VAL A 208 6.88 6.02 -7.00
N ASP A 209 6.80 5.90 -8.34
CA ASP A 209 5.88 4.99 -9.00
C ASP A 209 6.62 3.70 -9.36
N VAL A 210 6.35 2.64 -8.60
CA VAL A 210 7.07 1.37 -8.73
C VAL A 210 6.13 0.27 -9.19
N TRP A 211 6.55 -0.50 -10.20
CA TRP A 211 5.80 -1.65 -10.71
C TRP A 211 6.63 -2.92 -10.54
N GLU A 212 6.20 -3.79 -9.63
CA GLU A 212 6.90 -5.01 -9.22
C GLU A 212 5.88 -6.16 -9.14
N ASP A 213 6.16 -7.30 -9.78
CA ASP A 213 5.34 -8.52 -9.72
C ASP A 213 3.83 -8.32 -9.98
N GLY A 214 3.49 -7.45 -10.94
CA GLY A 214 2.08 -7.15 -11.27
C GLY A 214 1.37 -6.24 -10.26
N ARG A 215 2.11 -5.62 -9.35
CA ARG A 215 1.62 -4.75 -8.29
C ARG A 215 2.21 -3.34 -8.45
N TYR A 216 1.41 -2.35 -8.11
CA TYR A 216 1.84 -0.95 -8.07
C TYR A 216 2.16 -0.56 -6.63
N LEU A 217 3.40 -0.17 -6.39
CA LEU A 217 3.86 0.30 -5.08
C LEU A 217 4.10 1.81 -5.15
N ARG A 218 3.67 2.52 -4.11
CA ARG A 218 3.93 3.95 -3.96
C ARG A 218 3.97 4.37 -2.51
N ALA A 219 4.99 5.13 -2.13
CA ALA A 219 5.00 5.79 -0.83
C ALA A 219 4.29 7.15 -0.92
N LEU A 220 3.43 7.44 0.06
CA LEU A 220 2.61 8.64 0.13
C LEU A 220 2.84 9.34 1.47
N THR A 221 2.92 10.66 1.43
CA THR A 221 2.76 11.47 2.64
C THR A 221 1.26 11.67 2.87
N VAL A 222 0.80 11.29 4.05
CA VAL A 222 -0.57 11.50 4.54
C VAL A 222 -0.52 12.40 5.77
N SER A 223 -1.68 12.91 6.20
CA SER A 223 -1.79 13.86 7.32
C SER A 223 -1.00 13.45 8.56
N ASP A 224 -1.02 12.15 8.90
CA ASP A 224 -0.40 11.60 10.12
C ASP A 224 0.96 10.92 9.88
N GLY A 225 1.56 11.04 8.69
CA GLY A 225 2.90 10.49 8.47
C GLY A 225 3.21 10.07 7.04
N LEU A 226 3.94 8.95 6.94
CA LEU A 226 4.37 8.37 5.68
C LEU A 226 3.88 6.93 5.61
N VAL A 227 3.27 6.56 4.49
CA VAL A 227 2.74 5.23 4.24
C VAL A 227 3.30 4.68 2.94
N LEU A 228 3.54 3.38 2.89
CA LEU A 228 3.77 2.65 1.65
C LEU A 228 2.51 1.88 1.31
N VAL A 229 1.97 2.11 0.12
CA VAL A 229 0.80 1.41 -0.36
C VAL A 229 1.12 0.51 -1.54
N GLU A 230 0.46 -0.64 -1.55
CA GLU A 230 0.34 -1.55 -2.68
C GLU A 230 -1.04 -1.43 -3.29
N VAL A 231 -1.11 -1.37 -4.62
CA VAL A 231 -2.34 -1.46 -5.41
C VAL A 231 -2.26 -2.66 -6.35
N SER A 232 -3.32 -3.43 -6.39
CA SER A 232 -3.47 -4.57 -7.32
C SER A 232 -4.88 -4.62 -7.89
N ASN A 233 -5.03 -5.21 -9.08
CA ASN A 233 -6.34 -5.60 -9.63
C ASN A 233 -6.51 -7.10 -9.42
N GLN A 234 -7.46 -7.50 -8.58
CA GLN A 234 -7.78 -8.91 -8.31
C GLN A 234 -8.84 -9.47 -9.26
N GLY A 235 -9.44 -8.61 -10.08
CA GLY A 235 -10.42 -8.97 -11.09
C GLY A 235 -9.79 -9.08 -12.48
N THR A 236 -10.64 -9.13 -13.50
CA THR A 236 -10.22 -9.06 -14.90
C THR A 236 -10.18 -7.61 -15.37
N MET A 237 -9.76 -7.36 -16.61
CA MET A 237 -9.87 -6.04 -17.22
C MET A 237 -11.33 -5.59 -17.35
N ASP A 238 -12.23 -6.53 -17.67
CA ASP A 238 -13.66 -6.29 -17.91
C ASP A 238 -14.53 -6.35 -16.66
N ALA A 239 -14.00 -6.89 -15.56
CA ALA A 239 -14.62 -6.89 -14.23
C ALA A 239 -13.54 -6.54 -13.19
N PRO A 240 -13.03 -5.29 -13.20
CA PRO A 240 -11.91 -4.90 -12.35
C PRO A 240 -12.30 -4.90 -10.87
N GLN A 241 -11.42 -5.47 -10.04
CA GLN A 241 -11.50 -5.42 -8.58
C GLN A 241 -10.20 -4.80 -8.06
N VAL A 242 -10.09 -3.49 -8.22
CA VAL A 242 -8.90 -2.74 -7.82
C VAL A 242 -8.94 -2.50 -6.33
N ARG A 243 -7.87 -2.86 -5.63
CA ARG A 243 -7.74 -2.71 -4.19
C ARG A 243 -6.39 -2.15 -3.82
N PHE A 244 -6.31 -1.48 -2.66
CA PHE A 244 -5.04 -1.09 -2.07
C PHE A 244 -4.87 -1.61 -0.64
N ARG A 245 -3.62 -1.76 -0.21
CA ARG A 245 -3.22 -2.18 1.15
C ARG A 245 -2.05 -1.33 1.62
N VAL A 246 -2.03 -0.95 2.88
CA VAL A 246 -0.86 -0.32 3.51
C VAL A 246 0.15 -1.43 3.85
N LEU A 247 1.35 -1.33 3.29
CA LEU A 247 2.44 -2.29 3.54
C LEU A 247 3.34 -1.88 4.71
N ALA A 248 3.44 -0.58 4.98
CA ALA A 248 4.20 0.03 6.06
C ALA A 248 3.70 1.47 6.33
N GLY A 249 3.88 1.98 7.55
CA GLY A 249 3.40 3.31 7.97
C GLY A 249 2.11 3.26 8.79
N ASP A 250 1.43 4.41 8.91
CA ASP A 250 0.13 4.50 9.58
C ASP A 250 -0.99 3.83 8.75
N ASP A 251 -1.68 2.87 9.36
CA ASP A 251 -2.77 2.09 8.75
C ASP A 251 -4.15 2.49 9.32
N SER A 252 -4.29 3.75 9.74
CA SER A 252 -5.54 4.29 10.29
C SER A 252 -6.63 4.48 9.23
N ARG A 253 -7.91 4.45 9.64
CA ARG A 253 -9.05 4.73 8.73
C ARG A 253 -8.99 6.12 8.08
N GLY A 254 -8.47 7.12 8.81
CA GLY A 254 -8.26 8.47 8.28
C GLY A 254 -7.25 8.47 7.13
N ALA A 255 -6.12 7.78 7.31
CA ALA A 255 -5.13 7.58 6.26
C ALA A 255 -5.73 6.85 5.05
N HIS A 256 -6.59 5.85 5.23
CA HIS A 256 -7.21 5.11 4.11
C HIS A 256 -8.05 5.99 3.17
N ALA A 257 -8.85 6.91 3.71
CA ALA A 257 -9.66 7.80 2.89
C ALA A 257 -8.77 8.75 2.06
N GLU A 258 -7.71 9.27 2.67
CA GLU A 258 -6.73 10.14 2.00
C GLU A 258 -5.96 9.39 0.90
N ILE A 259 -5.47 8.18 1.22
CA ILE A 259 -4.82 7.28 0.28
C ILE A 259 -5.73 6.98 -0.92
N ALA A 260 -6.98 6.60 -0.65
CA ALA A 260 -7.95 6.28 -1.70
C ALA A 260 -8.14 7.47 -2.65
N ARG A 261 -8.32 8.68 -2.12
CA ARG A 261 -8.46 9.91 -2.92
C ARG A 261 -7.23 10.15 -3.81
N VAL A 262 -6.02 10.02 -3.26
CA VAL A 262 -4.75 10.22 -3.99
C VAL A 262 -4.59 9.16 -5.10
N LEU A 263 -4.87 7.90 -4.80
CA LEU A 263 -4.77 6.80 -5.76
C LEU A 263 -5.83 6.89 -6.86
N ARG A 264 -7.09 7.19 -6.53
CA ARG A 264 -8.16 7.43 -7.52
C ARG A 264 -7.78 8.53 -8.49
N ARG A 265 -7.23 9.63 -7.97
CA ARG A 265 -6.74 10.73 -8.80
C ARG A 265 -5.61 10.30 -9.70
N GLY A 266 -4.56 9.70 -9.13
CA GLY A 266 -3.33 9.34 -9.82
C GLY A 266 -3.54 8.31 -10.93
N LEU A 267 -4.37 7.30 -10.66
CA LEU A 267 -4.73 6.26 -11.61
C LEU A 267 -5.82 6.69 -12.60
N GLY A 268 -6.36 7.91 -12.47
CA GLY A 268 -7.41 8.43 -13.36
C GLY A 268 -8.69 7.61 -13.30
N LEU A 269 -9.05 7.05 -12.14
CA LEU A 269 -10.19 6.13 -12.01
C LEU A 269 -11.56 6.81 -12.26
N ASP A 270 -11.61 8.13 -12.10
CA ASP A 270 -12.81 8.93 -12.37
C ASP A 270 -12.99 9.26 -13.86
N VAL A 271 -11.96 9.01 -14.69
CA VAL A 271 -12.02 9.25 -16.14
C VAL A 271 -12.85 8.16 -16.79
N ASP A 272 -13.81 8.58 -17.62
CA ASP A 272 -14.65 7.66 -18.37
C ASP A 272 -13.81 6.81 -19.35
N PRO A 273 -13.92 5.47 -19.34
CA PRO A 273 -13.31 4.63 -20.37
C PRO A 273 -13.87 4.86 -21.78
N GLU A 274 -15.16 5.15 -21.89
CA GLU A 274 -15.95 5.07 -23.12
C GLU A 274 -15.49 6.03 -24.25
N PRO A 275 -14.98 7.25 -23.97
CA PRO A 275 -14.55 8.16 -25.03
C PRO A 275 -13.40 7.63 -25.90
N LEU A 276 -12.60 6.67 -25.44
CA LEU A 276 -11.54 6.05 -26.24
C LEU A 276 -12.10 5.28 -27.44
N ASP A 277 -13.25 4.64 -27.30
CA ASP A 277 -13.89 3.93 -28.41
C ASP A 277 -14.47 4.91 -29.44
N ARG A 278 -14.98 6.06 -28.98
CA ARG A 278 -15.43 7.16 -29.85
C ARG A 278 -14.27 7.81 -30.64
N LEU A 279 -13.12 7.96 -29.98
CA LEU A 279 -11.88 8.43 -30.61
C LEU A 279 -11.43 7.53 -31.76
N LEU A 280 -11.58 6.22 -31.62
CA LEU A 280 -11.19 5.24 -32.62
C LEU A 280 -12.05 5.25 -33.88
N GLN A 281 -13.33 5.59 -33.73
CA GLN A 281 -14.23 5.75 -34.88
C GLN A 281 -13.83 6.97 -35.72
N ALA A 282 -13.27 8.02 -35.10
CA ALA A 282 -12.90 9.26 -35.76
C ALA A 282 -11.57 9.18 -36.55
N GLU A 283 -10.68 8.23 -36.24
CA GLU A 283 -9.44 8.00 -36.99
C GLU A 283 -9.05 6.52 -36.98
N ARG A 284 -9.30 5.84 -38.11
CA ARG A 284 -9.10 4.40 -38.25
C ARG A 284 -7.66 3.97 -38.01
N LYS A 285 -6.68 4.82 -38.32
CA LYS A 285 -5.25 4.51 -38.10
C LYS A 285 -4.90 4.37 -36.61
N LEU A 286 -5.68 4.94 -35.70
CA LEU A 286 -5.52 4.75 -34.25
C LEU A 286 -6.09 3.40 -33.75
N GLY A 287 -6.85 2.67 -34.57
CA GLY A 287 -7.48 1.39 -34.27
C GLY A 287 -6.56 0.39 -33.54
N PRO A 288 -5.39 0.05 -34.09
CA PRO A 288 -4.46 -0.89 -33.48
C PRO A 288 -3.96 -0.45 -32.10
N ILE A 289 -3.55 0.81 -31.95
CA ILE A 289 -2.96 1.28 -30.69
C ILE A 289 -4.00 1.33 -29.57
N ALA A 290 -5.24 1.71 -29.84
CA ALA A 290 -6.23 1.76 -28.77
C ALA A 290 -6.75 0.38 -28.37
N ARG A 291 -6.76 -0.62 -29.28
CA ARG A 291 -6.95 -2.02 -28.88
C ARG A 291 -5.83 -2.48 -27.95
N ALA A 292 -4.58 -2.21 -28.32
CA ALA A 292 -3.43 -2.56 -27.50
C ALA A 292 -3.44 -1.86 -26.13
N LEU A 293 -3.95 -0.63 -26.05
CA LEU A 293 -4.08 0.15 -24.81
C LEU A 293 -5.48 0.05 -24.18
N ARG A 294 -6.32 -0.90 -24.57
CA ARG A 294 -7.68 -1.04 -24.05
C ARG A 294 -7.67 -1.07 -22.52
N GLY A 295 -8.55 -0.27 -21.92
CA GLY A 295 -8.64 -0.12 -20.47
C GLY A 295 -7.57 0.75 -19.81
N MET A 296 -6.54 1.20 -20.52
CA MET A 296 -5.58 2.18 -19.98
C MET A 296 -6.32 3.48 -19.64
N ARG A 297 -6.14 3.99 -18.43
CA ARG A 297 -6.66 5.31 -18.03
C ARG A 297 -5.60 6.38 -18.26
N PRO A 298 -5.99 7.60 -18.66
CA PRO A 298 -5.13 8.78 -18.59
C PRO A 298 -4.68 9.03 -17.13
N PRO A 299 -3.44 8.68 -16.74
CA PRO A 299 -3.03 8.83 -15.36
C PRO A 299 -2.79 10.30 -15.06
N ARG A 300 -2.87 10.68 -13.78
CA ARG A 300 -2.55 12.03 -13.32
C ARG A 300 -1.41 12.03 -12.31
N PHE A 301 -0.73 13.16 -12.18
CA PHE A 301 0.13 13.41 -11.04
C PHE A 301 -0.76 13.66 -9.82
N PRO A 302 -0.56 12.96 -8.69
CA PRO A 302 -1.52 12.98 -7.58
C PRO A 302 -1.61 14.29 -6.80
N SER A 303 -0.70 15.24 -7.01
CA SER A 303 -0.75 16.58 -6.42
C SER A 303 -0.33 17.67 -7.41
N LEU A 304 -0.77 18.90 -7.14
CA LEU A 304 -0.38 20.08 -7.90
C LEU A 304 1.13 20.29 -7.94
N PHE A 305 1.81 20.19 -6.79
CA PHE A 305 3.25 20.39 -6.75
C PHE A 305 3.99 19.31 -7.54
N GLU A 306 3.59 18.04 -7.38
CA GLU A 306 4.16 16.94 -8.15
C GLU A 306 3.96 17.14 -9.66
N THR A 307 2.86 17.78 -10.07
CA THR A 307 2.62 18.15 -11.47
C THR A 307 3.71 19.11 -11.97
N PHE A 308 3.97 20.22 -11.26
CA PHE A 308 5.03 21.16 -11.65
C PHE A 308 6.41 20.51 -11.65
N ALA A 309 6.70 19.71 -10.63
CA ALA A 309 7.97 18.99 -10.49
C ALA A 309 8.15 17.89 -11.55
N ASN A 310 7.08 17.41 -12.20
CA ASN A 310 7.14 16.49 -13.33
C ASN A 310 7.03 17.17 -14.71
N VAL A 311 6.98 18.51 -14.76
CA VAL A 311 6.91 19.30 -16.00
C VAL A 311 8.16 20.18 -16.17
N ILE A 312 8.53 20.95 -15.14
CA ILE A 312 9.64 21.92 -15.22
C ILE A 312 10.98 21.24 -15.57
N PRO A 313 11.38 20.11 -14.96
CA PRO A 313 12.62 19.44 -15.32
C PRO A 313 12.70 19.04 -16.80
N PHE A 314 11.56 18.70 -17.41
CA PHE A 314 11.44 18.17 -18.78
C PHE A 314 11.45 19.24 -19.88
N GLN A 315 11.41 20.53 -19.52
CA GLN A 315 11.49 21.62 -20.49
C GLN A 315 12.79 21.53 -21.32
N GLN A 316 12.72 21.43 -22.64
CA GLN A 316 13.89 21.50 -23.54
C GLN A 316 14.99 20.46 -23.25
N VAL A 317 14.63 19.27 -22.75
CA VAL A 317 15.57 18.16 -22.51
C VAL A 317 14.95 16.83 -22.93
N SER A 318 15.75 15.76 -23.00
CA SER A 318 15.24 14.41 -23.25
C SER A 318 14.42 13.89 -22.07
N LEU A 319 13.56 12.90 -22.35
CA LEU A 319 12.77 12.20 -21.33
C LEU A 319 13.67 11.59 -20.24
N ASP A 320 14.77 10.93 -20.63
CA ASP A 320 15.67 10.27 -19.68
C ASP A 320 16.44 11.27 -18.81
N ALA A 321 16.83 12.42 -19.37
CA ALA A 321 17.45 13.50 -18.59
C ALA A 321 16.48 14.09 -17.56
N GLY A 322 15.23 14.35 -17.95
CA GLY A 322 14.18 14.82 -17.04
C GLY A 322 13.87 13.81 -15.93
N VAL A 323 13.75 12.51 -16.26
CA VAL A 323 13.57 11.43 -15.28
C VAL A 323 14.74 11.39 -14.28
N ALA A 324 15.98 11.51 -14.76
CA ALA A 324 17.16 11.52 -13.89
C ALA A 324 17.17 12.72 -12.91
N VAL A 325 16.72 13.90 -13.36
CA VAL A 325 16.56 15.07 -12.49
C VAL A 325 15.49 14.84 -11.43
N VAL A 326 14.30 14.36 -11.81
CA VAL A 326 13.21 14.06 -10.87
C VAL A 326 13.66 13.01 -9.85
N ARG A 327 14.35 11.95 -10.29
CA ARG A 327 14.93 10.94 -9.40
C ARG A 327 15.84 11.55 -8.34
N ARG A 328 16.72 12.48 -8.72
CA ARG A 328 17.60 13.18 -7.76
C ARG A 328 16.83 14.14 -6.84
N LEU A 329 15.77 14.80 -7.33
CA LEU A 329 14.90 15.62 -6.48
C LEU A 329 14.19 14.76 -5.42
N VAL A 330 13.62 13.63 -5.82
CA VAL A 330 12.96 12.68 -4.91
C VAL A 330 13.95 12.13 -3.89
N ALA A 331 15.12 11.67 -4.32
CA ALA A 331 16.12 11.13 -3.41
C ALA A 331 16.65 12.16 -2.40
N ARG A 332 16.69 13.45 -2.77
CA ARG A 332 17.23 14.51 -1.90
C ARG A 332 16.20 15.17 -1.00
N PHE A 333 14.96 15.33 -1.46
CA PHE A 333 13.93 16.11 -0.78
C PHE A 333 12.67 15.30 -0.41
N GLY A 334 12.57 14.05 -0.88
CA GLY A 334 11.49 13.15 -0.54
C GLY A 334 11.72 12.51 0.82
N ARG A 335 10.63 12.30 1.58
CA ARG A 335 10.67 11.44 2.77
C ARG A 335 10.73 9.99 2.33
N SER A 336 11.40 9.13 3.09
CA SER A 336 11.45 7.69 2.82
C SER A 336 11.12 6.86 4.05
N LEU A 337 10.78 5.59 3.81
CA LEU A 337 10.71 4.55 4.83
C LEU A 337 11.38 3.27 4.33
N PRO A 338 11.98 2.46 5.21
CA PRO A 338 12.52 1.17 4.85
C PRO A 338 11.39 0.15 4.67
N HIS A 339 11.46 -0.64 3.60
CA HIS A 339 10.57 -1.77 3.36
C HIS A 339 11.32 -2.86 2.58
N GLU A 340 11.34 -4.09 3.12
CA GLU A 340 11.99 -5.26 2.49
C GLU A 340 13.45 -5.01 2.06
N GLY A 341 14.21 -4.31 2.91
CA GLY A 341 15.63 -4.01 2.64
C GLY A 341 15.86 -2.91 1.60
N GLN A 342 14.82 -2.21 1.16
CA GLN A 342 14.90 -1.09 0.23
C GLN A 342 14.31 0.18 0.84
N GLU A 343 14.87 1.34 0.50
CA GLU A 343 14.26 2.63 0.81
C GLU A 343 13.14 2.94 -0.20
N ARG A 344 11.94 3.20 0.30
CA ARG A 344 10.77 3.59 -0.51
C ARG A 344 10.50 5.08 -0.31
N TYR A 345 10.53 5.84 -1.40
CA TYR A 345 10.49 7.30 -1.35
C TYR A 345 9.10 7.83 -1.71
N ALA A 346 8.59 8.75 -0.90
CA ALA A 346 7.47 9.59 -1.30
C ALA A 346 7.97 10.77 -2.12
N PHE A 347 7.08 11.31 -2.95
CA PHE A 347 7.38 12.52 -3.70
C PHE A 347 7.60 13.72 -2.74
N PRO A 348 8.56 14.62 -3.00
CA PRO A 348 8.79 15.81 -2.19
C PRO A 348 7.54 16.69 -2.05
N THR A 349 7.35 17.30 -0.88
CA THR A 349 6.27 18.26 -0.66
C THR A 349 6.63 19.63 -1.24
N ALA A 350 5.61 20.48 -1.49
CA ALA A 350 5.84 21.86 -1.90
C ALA A 350 6.68 22.62 -0.85
N ALA A 351 6.36 22.46 0.44
CA ALA A 351 7.10 23.08 1.54
C ALA A 351 8.58 22.72 1.52
N ALA A 352 8.91 21.43 1.35
CA ALA A 352 10.31 20.97 1.31
C ALA A 352 11.14 21.63 0.21
N ILE A 353 10.50 22.00 -0.92
CA ILE A 353 11.17 22.64 -2.05
C ILE A 353 11.14 24.17 -1.93
N ALA A 354 10.08 24.76 -1.41
CA ALA A 354 9.97 26.20 -1.17
C ALA A 354 11.04 26.69 -0.17
N GLU A 355 11.27 25.92 0.90
CA GLU A 355 12.24 26.22 1.96
C GLU A 355 13.69 25.84 1.60
N ALA A 356 13.88 25.06 0.53
CA ALA A 356 15.20 24.62 0.13
C ALA A 356 16.07 25.77 -0.44
N ARG A 357 17.37 25.70 -0.14
CA ARG A 357 18.37 26.55 -0.79
C ARG A 357 18.38 26.27 -2.30
N LEU A 358 18.43 27.34 -3.09
CA LEU A 358 18.40 27.24 -4.56
C LEU A 358 19.53 26.36 -5.11
N ASP A 359 20.73 26.43 -4.53
CA ASP A 359 21.88 25.60 -4.96
C ASP A 359 21.65 24.11 -4.69
N ALA A 360 20.91 23.75 -3.63
CA ALA A 360 20.55 22.36 -3.37
C ALA A 360 19.60 21.84 -4.45
N ILE A 361 18.63 22.64 -4.89
CA ILE A 361 17.72 22.28 -5.99
C ILE A 361 18.51 22.15 -7.30
N ARG A 362 19.40 23.11 -7.59
CA ARG A 362 20.27 23.10 -8.79
C ARG A 362 21.17 21.87 -8.83
N SER A 363 21.71 21.43 -7.70
CA SER A 363 22.56 20.23 -7.60
C SER A 363 21.87 18.94 -8.06
N CYS A 364 20.54 18.92 -8.13
CA CYS A 364 19.78 17.82 -8.72
C CYS A 364 19.81 17.84 -10.27
N GLY A 365 20.53 18.76 -10.90
CA GLY A 365 20.72 18.85 -12.35
C GLY A 365 19.77 19.81 -13.06
N LEU A 366 19.15 20.75 -12.34
CA LEU A 366 18.37 21.84 -12.95
C LEU A 366 19.27 23.03 -13.28
N SER A 367 18.96 23.74 -14.37
CA SER A 367 19.51 25.07 -14.60
C SER A 367 19.03 26.05 -13.51
N ALA A 368 19.73 27.18 -13.34
CA ALA A 368 19.34 28.20 -12.37
C ALA A 368 17.89 28.66 -12.58
N ARG A 369 17.51 28.97 -13.83
CA ARG A 369 16.15 29.41 -14.18
C ARG A 369 15.08 28.36 -13.84
N LYS A 370 15.33 27.07 -14.10
CA LYS A 370 14.37 26.01 -13.79
C LYS A 370 14.27 25.76 -12.29
N ALA A 371 15.39 25.82 -11.56
CA ALA A 371 15.39 25.71 -10.11
C ALA A 371 14.61 26.87 -9.46
N GLU A 372 14.77 28.09 -9.96
CA GLU A 372 13.99 29.26 -9.53
C GLU A 372 12.50 29.08 -9.82
N ALA A 373 12.15 28.64 -11.02
CA ALA A 373 10.76 28.39 -11.42
C ALA A 373 10.10 27.32 -10.54
N LEU A 374 10.79 26.20 -10.28
CA LEU A 374 10.29 25.13 -9.42
C LEU A 374 10.09 25.60 -7.98
N ARG A 375 11.06 26.35 -7.42
CA ARG A 375 10.94 26.92 -6.07
C ARG A 375 9.83 27.97 -5.99
N ALA A 376 9.68 28.82 -7.01
CA ALA A 376 8.62 29.81 -7.07
C ALA A 376 7.23 29.16 -7.15
N ALA A 377 7.06 28.10 -7.96
CA ALA A 377 5.82 27.33 -8.00
C ALA A 377 5.52 26.67 -6.65
N ALA A 378 6.55 26.11 -5.98
CA ALA A 378 6.41 25.54 -4.65
C ALA A 378 5.94 26.58 -3.60
N ALA A 379 6.56 27.77 -3.62
CA ALA A 379 6.21 28.88 -2.73
C ALA A 379 4.80 29.42 -2.99
N ALA A 380 4.40 29.59 -4.25
CA ALA A 380 3.05 30.03 -4.61
C ALA A 380 1.97 29.03 -4.17
N ILE A 381 2.26 27.72 -4.23
CA ILE A 381 1.36 26.69 -3.71
C ILE A 381 1.27 26.77 -2.18
N GLN A 382 2.40 26.93 -1.49
CA GLN A 382 2.45 27.03 -0.03
C GLN A 382 1.73 28.29 0.49
N ALA A 383 1.87 29.41 -0.22
CA ALA A 383 1.21 30.68 0.12
C ALA A 383 -0.30 30.68 -0.19
N GLY A 384 -0.78 29.70 -0.98
CA GLY A 384 -2.18 29.66 -1.43
C GLY A 384 -2.48 30.53 -2.64
N ASP A 385 -1.47 31.13 -3.28
CA ASP A 385 -1.62 31.93 -4.50
C ASP A 385 -2.07 31.08 -5.70
N VAL A 386 -1.69 29.80 -5.69
CA VAL A 386 -2.08 28.81 -6.71
C VAL A 386 -2.56 27.55 -6.00
N THR A 387 -3.86 27.28 -6.07
CA THR A 387 -4.46 26.08 -5.46
C THR A 387 -5.15 25.19 -6.48
N GLU A 388 -5.32 23.92 -6.12
CA GLU A 388 -6.09 22.97 -6.93
C GLU A 388 -7.55 23.37 -7.07
N ALA A 389 -8.16 23.91 -6.00
CA ALA A 389 -9.54 24.35 -6.01
C ALA A 389 -9.76 25.48 -7.02
N MET A 390 -8.90 26.50 -7.00
CA MET A 390 -8.94 27.62 -7.97
C MET A 390 -8.82 27.12 -9.40
N LEU A 391 -7.79 26.31 -9.69
CA LEU A 391 -7.57 25.81 -11.04
C LEU A 391 -8.73 24.92 -11.50
N SER A 392 -9.31 24.10 -10.63
CA SER A 392 -10.42 23.19 -10.96
C SER A 392 -11.70 23.93 -11.36
N GLN A 393 -11.95 25.11 -10.78
CA GLN A 393 -13.13 25.93 -11.08
C GLN A 393 -13.02 26.75 -12.36
N MET A 394 -11.79 27.03 -12.82
CA MET A 394 -11.55 27.78 -14.06
C MET A 394 -11.81 26.93 -15.30
N SER A 395 -12.26 27.53 -16.40
CA SER A 395 -12.19 26.87 -17.72
C SER A 395 -10.75 26.54 -18.11
N SER A 396 -10.55 25.63 -19.07
CA SER A 396 -9.22 25.31 -19.60
C SER A 396 -8.49 26.54 -20.11
N ALA A 397 -9.17 27.44 -20.82
CA ALA A 397 -8.57 28.66 -21.35
C ALA A 397 -8.14 29.65 -20.25
N GLU A 398 -8.94 29.82 -19.20
CA GLU A 398 -8.60 30.69 -18.06
C GLU A 398 -7.41 30.14 -17.26
N ALA A 399 -7.46 28.84 -16.93
CA ALA A 399 -6.37 28.19 -16.22
C ALA A 399 -5.07 28.23 -17.04
N MET A 400 -5.16 28.06 -18.36
CA MET A 400 -4.02 28.16 -19.28
C MET A 400 -3.37 29.55 -19.23
N ARG A 401 -4.18 30.63 -19.24
CA ARG A 401 -3.69 32.02 -19.11
C ARG A 401 -3.03 32.26 -17.76
N MET A 402 -3.68 31.85 -16.67
CA MET A 402 -3.16 32.02 -15.31
C MET A 402 -1.82 31.29 -15.14
N LEU A 403 -1.75 30.02 -15.53
CA LEU A 403 -0.54 29.22 -15.39
C LEU A 403 0.62 29.77 -16.24
N THR A 404 0.34 30.29 -17.43
CA THR A 404 1.38 30.90 -18.30
C THR A 404 1.90 32.23 -17.71
N GLY A 405 1.15 32.88 -16.82
CA GLY A 405 1.62 34.03 -16.06
C GLY A 405 2.67 33.68 -15.00
N LEU A 406 2.81 32.39 -14.64
CA LEU A 406 3.79 31.95 -13.65
C LEU A 406 5.20 31.95 -14.24
N ARG A 407 6.17 32.38 -13.42
CA ARG A 407 7.58 32.44 -13.82
C ARG A 407 8.09 31.08 -14.28
N GLY A 408 8.56 31.02 -15.53
CA GLY A 408 9.15 29.81 -16.10
C GLY A 408 8.14 28.77 -16.60
N ILE A 409 6.85 29.12 -16.66
CA ILE A 409 5.79 28.27 -17.20
C ILE A 409 5.33 28.85 -18.55
N GLY A 410 5.64 28.15 -19.63
CA GLY A 410 5.14 28.49 -20.97
C GLY A 410 3.90 27.66 -21.37
N PRO A 411 3.34 27.91 -22.57
CA PRO A 411 2.14 27.22 -23.05
C PRO A 411 2.24 25.68 -23.01
N TRP A 412 3.37 25.11 -23.40
CA TRP A 412 3.60 23.67 -23.31
C TRP A 412 3.54 23.15 -21.87
N SER A 413 4.18 23.85 -20.92
CA SER A 413 4.21 23.43 -19.52
C SER A 413 2.83 23.53 -18.87
N ALA A 414 2.12 24.62 -19.11
CA ALA A 414 0.80 24.80 -18.54
C ALA A 414 -0.25 23.86 -19.17
N ALA A 415 -0.14 23.54 -20.47
CA ALA A 415 -0.95 22.48 -21.09
C ALA A 415 -0.71 21.12 -20.42
N LEU A 416 0.54 20.76 -20.13
CA LEU A 416 0.84 19.54 -19.37
C LEU A 416 0.34 19.59 -17.93
N VAL A 417 0.39 20.74 -17.27
CA VAL A 417 -0.18 20.89 -15.91
C VAL A 417 -1.68 20.60 -15.92
N LEU A 418 -2.42 21.14 -16.88
CA LEU A 418 -3.86 20.90 -17.01
C LEU A 418 -4.16 19.44 -17.40
N LEU A 419 -3.45 18.91 -18.38
CA LEU A 419 -3.68 17.55 -18.87
C LEU A 419 -3.29 16.49 -17.82
N ARG A 420 -2.08 16.57 -17.28
CA ARG A 420 -1.51 15.54 -16.37
C ARG A 420 -1.75 15.82 -14.90
N GLY A 421 -2.02 17.05 -14.48
CA GLY A 421 -2.35 17.36 -13.07
C GLY A 421 -3.84 17.32 -12.78
N PHE A 422 -4.66 17.76 -13.75
CA PHE A 422 -6.11 17.92 -13.57
C PHE A 422 -6.95 16.95 -14.42
N GLY A 423 -6.37 16.35 -15.47
CA GLY A 423 -7.10 15.42 -16.34
C GLY A 423 -7.96 16.13 -17.38
N ARG A 424 -7.58 17.36 -17.78
CA ARG A 424 -8.29 18.12 -18.80
C ARG A 424 -7.96 17.59 -20.19
N LEU A 425 -8.79 16.65 -20.64
CA LEU A 425 -8.61 15.95 -21.93
C LEU A 425 -8.97 16.84 -23.12
N ASP A 426 -9.60 17.98 -22.88
CA ASP A 426 -9.75 19.07 -23.82
C ASP A 426 -8.49 19.94 -23.90
N VAL A 427 -7.31 19.47 -23.48
CA VAL A 427 -6.05 20.20 -23.59
C VAL A 427 -5.00 19.30 -24.22
N PHE A 428 -4.20 19.85 -25.14
CA PHE A 428 -3.11 19.15 -25.81
C PHE A 428 -1.84 20.01 -25.82
N PRO A 429 -0.67 19.47 -25.44
CA PRO A 429 0.59 20.22 -25.43
C PRO A 429 1.22 20.26 -26.83
N GLU A 430 0.81 21.22 -27.67
CA GLU A 430 1.21 21.30 -29.09
C GLU A 430 2.74 21.33 -29.32
N GLY A 431 3.51 21.91 -28.39
CA GLY A 431 4.98 21.97 -28.46
C GLY A 431 5.73 20.69 -28.04
N ASP A 432 5.03 19.58 -27.77
CA ASP A 432 5.67 18.34 -27.32
C ASP A 432 6.21 17.52 -28.50
N VAL A 433 7.47 17.77 -28.87
CA VAL A 433 8.12 17.12 -30.02
C VAL A 433 8.10 15.60 -29.95
N GLY A 434 8.24 15.03 -28.75
CA GLY A 434 8.22 13.57 -28.55
C GLY A 434 6.85 12.99 -28.85
N VAL A 435 5.81 13.61 -28.33
CA VAL A 435 4.42 13.18 -28.57
C VAL A 435 3.99 13.42 -30.01
N ILE A 436 4.35 14.56 -30.61
CA ILE A 436 4.06 14.89 -32.00
C ILE A 436 4.71 13.85 -32.93
N ARG A 437 5.96 13.46 -32.69
CA ARG A 437 6.63 12.40 -33.47
C ARG A 437 5.92 11.06 -33.32
N GLY A 438 5.53 10.68 -32.11
CA GLY A 438 4.79 9.43 -31.88
C GLY A 438 3.44 9.41 -32.58
N LEU A 439 2.70 10.53 -32.54
CA LEU A 439 1.42 10.67 -33.23
C LEU A 439 1.57 10.67 -34.75
N SER A 440 2.61 11.33 -35.26
CA SER A 440 2.96 11.31 -36.68
C SER A 440 3.16 9.88 -37.18
N GLY A 441 3.90 9.04 -36.44
CA GLY A 441 4.07 7.62 -36.77
C GLY A 441 2.78 6.79 -36.65
N LEU A 442 1.94 7.05 -35.65
CA LEU A 442 0.66 6.32 -35.47
C LEU A 442 -0.38 6.63 -36.55
N MET A 443 -0.39 7.87 -37.05
CA MET A 443 -1.38 8.33 -38.02
C MET A 443 -0.80 8.44 -39.43
N ASP A 444 0.49 8.21 -39.58
CA ASP A 444 1.19 8.28 -40.86
C ASP A 444 0.88 9.63 -41.55
N VAL A 445 1.19 10.70 -40.80
CA VAL A 445 1.05 12.11 -41.20
C VAL A 445 2.26 12.88 -40.68
N GLU A 446 2.98 13.56 -41.55
CA GLU A 446 4.14 14.38 -41.16
C GLU A 446 3.79 15.50 -40.18
N PRO A 447 4.70 15.87 -39.25
CA PRO A 447 4.51 17.01 -38.37
C PRO A 447 4.25 18.31 -39.15
N GLY A 448 3.20 19.05 -38.78
CA GLY A 448 2.85 20.32 -39.39
C GLY A 448 1.34 20.59 -39.39
N PRO A 449 0.86 21.54 -40.21
CA PRO A 449 -0.53 22.01 -40.18
C PRO A 449 -1.58 20.93 -40.41
N ALA A 450 -1.25 19.88 -41.17
CA ALA A 450 -2.14 18.75 -41.40
C ALA A 450 -2.38 17.95 -40.11
N LEU A 451 -1.31 17.59 -39.41
CA LEU A 451 -1.38 16.90 -38.12
C LEU A 451 -2.08 17.77 -37.06
N GLU A 452 -1.81 19.07 -37.02
CA GLU A 452 -2.49 20.00 -36.10
C GLU A 452 -4.01 20.08 -36.35
N ARG A 453 -4.44 20.15 -37.61
CA ARG A 453 -5.88 20.09 -37.96
C ARG A 453 -6.49 18.77 -37.53
N LEU A 454 -5.77 17.65 -37.71
CA LEU A 454 -6.22 16.35 -37.26
C LEU A 454 -6.37 16.32 -35.75
N ILE A 455 -5.37 16.75 -34.98
CA ILE A 455 -5.44 16.83 -33.50
C ILE A 455 -6.64 17.69 -33.06
N ARG A 456 -6.90 18.83 -33.71
CA ARG A 456 -8.05 19.69 -33.37
C ARG A 456 -9.41 19.02 -33.63
N ARG A 457 -9.51 18.13 -34.63
CA ARG A 457 -10.75 17.37 -34.94
C ARG A 457 -11.24 16.53 -33.76
N PHE A 458 -10.35 16.21 -32.81
CA PHE A 458 -10.64 15.39 -31.63
C PHE A 458 -11.32 16.18 -30.50
N GLY A 459 -11.52 17.50 -30.65
CA GLY A 459 -12.33 18.31 -29.74
C GLY A 459 -11.90 18.16 -28.27
N GLU A 460 -12.87 17.90 -27.39
CA GLU A 460 -12.68 17.71 -25.94
C GLU A 460 -11.89 16.46 -25.55
N LEU A 461 -11.54 15.61 -26.52
CA LEU A 461 -10.82 14.36 -26.28
C LEU A 461 -9.40 14.37 -26.84
N ARG A 462 -8.95 15.49 -27.41
CA ARG A 462 -7.62 15.61 -28.04
C ARG A 462 -6.46 15.27 -27.10
N GLY A 463 -6.62 15.48 -25.80
CA GLY A 463 -5.66 15.10 -24.77
C GLY A 463 -5.44 13.59 -24.67
N TYR A 464 -6.38 12.74 -25.09
CA TYR A 464 -6.14 11.29 -25.18
C TYR A 464 -5.03 10.93 -26.16
N LEU A 465 -4.87 11.70 -27.25
CA LEU A 465 -3.82 11.47 -28.23
C LEU A 465 -2.42 11.52 -27.59
N TYR A 466 -2.25 12.37 -26.59
CA TYR A 466 -1.02 12.42 -25.79
C TYR A 466 -0.72 11.05 -25.15
N PHE A 467 -1.73 10.44 -24.53
CA PHE A 467 -1.57 9.14 -23.88
C PHE A 467 -1.44 7.98 -24.86
N CYS A 468 -2.10 8.03 -26.03
CA CYS A 468 -1.89 7.05 -27.10
C CYS A 468 -0.42 7.06 -27.58
N SER A 469 0.15 8.26 -27.77
CA SER A 469 1.56 8.42 -28.15
C SER A 469 2.51 7.86 -27.09
N LEU A 470 2.27 8.18 -25.80
CA LEU A 470 3.07 7.63 -24.70
C LEU A 470 2.94 6.10 -24.58
N GLY A 471 1.73 5.57 -24.62
CA GLY A 471 1.47 4.14 -24.52
C GLY A 471 2.08 3.36 -25.68
N SER A 472 1.99 3.88 -26.91
CA SER A 472 2.68 3.32 -28.07
C SER A 472 4.19 3.25 -27.87
N ALA A 473 4.79 4.32 -27.37
CA ALA A 473 6.23 4.36 -27.09
C ALA A 473 6.68 3.37 -26.00
N LEU A 474 5.80 3.02 -25.05
CA LEU A 474 6.06 2.02 -24.02
C LEU A 474 5.88 0.58 -24.55
N LEU A 475 4.83 0.34 -25.35
CA LEU A 475 4.61 -0.94 -26.05
C LEU A 475 5.80 -1.29 -26.94
N ALA A 476 6.26 -0.34 -27.75
CA ALA A 476 7.41 -0.52 -28.64
C ALA A 476 8.72 -0.84 -27.90
N ARG A 477 8.80 -0.54 -26.59
CA ARG A 477 9.95 -0.83 -25.73
C ARG A 477 9.75 -2.08 -24.87
N GLY A 478 8.61 -2.78 -24.99
CA GLY A 478 8.27 -3.93 -24.15
C GLY A 478 8.09 -3.58 -22.66
N LEU A 479 7.77 -2.33 -22.33
CA LEU A 479 7.60 -1.88 -20.95
C LEU A 479 6.17 -2.08 -20.42
N ILE A 480 5.21 -2.32 -21.31
CA ILE A 480 3.82 -2.67 -21.00
C ILE A 480 3.35 -3.79 -21.92
N HIS A 481 2.44 -4.62 -21.43
CA HIS A 481 1.76 -5.62 -22.24
C HIS A 481 0.56 -5.00 -22.96
N ALA A 482 0.26 -5.50 -24.17
CA ALA A 482 -0.97 -5.15 -24.86
C ALA A 482 -2.17 -5.85 -24.19
N ALA A 483 -3.33 -5.20 -24.19
CA ALA A 483 -4.55 -5.75 -23.58
C ALA A 483 -4.97 -7.14 -24.12
N ASP A 484 -4.75 -7.38 -25.42
CA ASP A 484 -5.13 -8.62 -26.09
C ASP A 484 -4.07 -9.75 -25.93
N ALA A 485 -2.92 -9.45 -25.31
CA ALA A 485 -1.94 -10.46 -24.94
C ALA A 485 -2.39 -11.11 -23.62
N GLY A 486 -3.15 -12.21 -23.71
CA GLY A 486 -3.59 -12.99 -22.54
C GLY A 486 -2.45 -13.39 -21.59
N PRO A 487 -2.75 -13.89 -20.38
CA PRO A 487 -1.74 -14.15 -19.37
C PRO A 487 -0.75 -15.28 -19.79
N ARG A 488 0.52 -14.88 -19.98
CA ARG A 488 1.77 -15.67 -20.05
C ARG A 488 1.72 -17.03 -20.79
N ARG A 489 2.22 -17.02 -22.03
CA ARG A 489 3.24 -17.98 -22.47
C ARG A 489 4.53 -17.21 -22.75
N SER A 490 5.65 -17.71 -22.24
CA SER A 490 6.97 -17.09 -22.32
C SER A 490 7.30 -16.66 -23.74
N LEU A 491 7.48 -15.35 -23.94
CA LEU A 491 8.00 -14.76 -25.17
C LEU A 491 9.54 -14.90 -25.18
N MET A 492 10.02 -16.15 -25.07
CA MET A 492 11.42 -16.54 -25.32
C MET A 492 11.56 -17.41 -26.58
N SER A 493 10.51 -17.60 -27.38
CA SER A 493 10.54 -18.49 -28.56
C SER A 493 10.22 -17.80 -29.89
N ALA A 494 10.27 -16.47 -29.97
CA ALA A 494 9.98 -15.74 -31.22
C ALA A 494 11.05 -14.69 -31.61
N LEU A 495 12.20 -14.67 -30.92
CA LEU A 495 13.35 -13.82 -31.29
C LEU A 495 14.61 -14.64 -31.61
N GLU A 496 14.53 -15.96 -31.74
CA GLU A 496 15.65 -16.83 -32.17
C GLU A 496 15.46 -17.42 -33.58
N ALA A 497 14.64 -16.80 -34.44
CA ALA A 497 14.40 -17.30 -35.79
C ALA A 497 14.93 -16.40 -36.92
N HIS A 498 15.62 -15.29 -36.61
CA HIS A 498 16.32 -14.46 -37.60
C HIS A 498 17.60 -13.86 -37.01
N ASP A 499 18.56 -14.74 -36.74
CA ASP A 499 19.98 -14.44 -36.93
C ASP A 499 20.56 -15.48 -37.91
#